data_AF-A0A495T7Q0-F1
#
_entry.id   AF-A0A495T7Q0-F1
#
_cell.length_a   1.000
_cell.length_b   1.000
_cell.length_c   1.000
_cell.angle_alpha   90.00
_cell.angle_beta   90.00
_cell.angle_gamma   90.00
#
_symmetry.space_group_name_H-M   'P 1'
#
loop_
_entity.id
_entity.type
_entity.pdbx_description
1 polymer ?
#
loop_
_entity_poly.entity_id
_entity_poly.type
_entity_poly.pdbx_seq_one_letter_code
_entity_poly.pdbx_strand_id
1 'polypeptide(L)' 'MDMPVTEEQIRTLAFFLWEKDGSPEGRSEEYWEKARQQLDADGPSEAAESDGPSK' A
#
# COMPACT_ATOMS: atom_id res chain seq x y z
N MET A 1 19.85 -5.24 -9.10
CA MET A 1 18.71 -5.56 -9.99
C MET A 1 17.58 -4.70 -9.49
N ASP A 2 17.25 -3.64 -10.22
CA ASP A 2 16.00 -2.91 -10.02
C ASP A 2 14.87 -3.90 -10.31
N MET A 3 14.24 -4.42 -9.26
CA MET A 3 13.03 -5.20 -9.41
C MET A 3 11.92 -4.21 -9.77
N PRO A 4 11.33 -4.32 -10.97
CA PRO A 4 10.19 -3.50 -11.33
C PRO A 4 9.06 -3.77 -10.34
N VAL A 5 8.34 -2.71 -9.98
CA VAL A 5 7.16 -2.80 -9.12
C VAL A 5 6.20 -3.83 -9.69
N THR A 6 5.87 -4.85 -8.90
CA THR A 6 4.91 -5.87 -9.30
C THR A 6 3.50 -5.50 -8.84
N GLU A 7 2.50 -5.98 -9.56
CA GLU A 7 1.09 -5.85 -9.15
C GLU A 7 0.83 -6.42 -7.75
N GLU A 8 1.62 -7.41 -7.32
CA GLU A 8 1.53 -7.98 -5.97
C GLU A 8 1.96 -6.99 -4.88
N GLN A 9 3.00 -6.18 -5.14
CA GLN A 9 3.41 -5.10 -4.24
C GLN A 9 2.34 -4.01 -4.17
N ILE A 10 1.80 -3.62 -5.33
CA ILE A 10 0.72 -2.62 -5.42
C ILE A 10 -0.49 -3.10 -4.62
N ARG A 11 -0.90 -4.35 -4.81
CA ARG A 11 -2.03 -4.95 -4.12
C ARG A 11 -1.82 -5.03 -2.61
N THR A 12 -0.62 -5.40 -2.18
CA THR A 12 -0.26 -5.47 -0.75
C THR A 12 -0.34 -4.09 -0.11
N LEU A 13 0.25 -3.08 -0.74
CA LEU A 13 0.27 -1.72 -0.22
C LEU A 13 -1.11 -1.06 -0.27
N ALA A 14 -1.87 -1.28 -1.35
CA ALA A 14 -3.26 -0.83 -1.48
C ALA A 14 -4.15 -1.43 -0.40
N PHE A 15 -4.03 -2.74 -0.15
CA PHE A 15 -4.78 -3.44 0.88
C PHE A 15 -4.41 -2.94 2.28
N PHE A 16 -3.12 -2.74 2.54
CA PHE A 16 -2.63 -2.23 3.83
C PHE A 16 -3.14 -0.81 4.12
N LEU A 17 -3.09 0.08 3.11
CA LEU A 17 -3.64 1.43 3.24
C LEU A 17 -5.16 1.41 3.42
N TRP A 18 -5.87 0.55 2.68
CA TRP A 18 -7.32 0.42 2.75
C TRP A 18 -7.79 -0.13 4.10
N GLU A 19 -7.13 -1.17 4.63
CA GLU A 19 -7.42 -1.69 5.98
C GLU A 19 -7.15 -0.65 7.06
N LYS A 20 -6.05 0.10 6.95
CA LYS A 20 -5.69 1.12 7.95
C LYS A 20 -6.73 2.24 8.05
N ASP A 21 -7.39 2.59 6.94
CA ASP A 21 -8.48 3.57 6.90
C ASP A 21 -9.87 2.99 7.26
N GLY A 22 -9.94 1.71 7.64
CA GLY A 22 -11.19 1.06 8.07
C GLY A 22 -11.98 0.40 6.94
N SER A 23 -11.31 0.01 5.86
CA SER A 23 -11.88 -0.72 4.74
C SER A 23 -13.15 -0.10 4.13
N PRO A 24 -13.13 1.22 3.78
CA PRO A 24 -14.29 1.87 3.18
C PRO A 24 -14.65 1.23 1.84
N GLU A 25 -15.90 0.74 1.73
CA GLU A 25 -16.43 0.20 0.48
C GLU A 25 -16.46 1.27 -0.62
N GLY A 26 -15.90 0.96 -1.79
CA GLY A 26 -15.85 1.87 -2.95
C GLY A 26 -14.63 2.79 -3.02
N ARG A 27 -13.70 2.74 -2.05
CA ARG A 27 -12.42 3.48 -2.13
C ARG A 27 -11.21 2.61 -2.45
N SER A 28 -11.39 1.29 -2.54
CA SER A 28 -10.32 0.32 -2.82
C SER A 28 -9.53 0.64 -4.09
N GLU A 29 -10.21 1.13 -5.14
CA GLU A 29 -9.57 1.57 -6.40
C GLU A 29 -8.68 2.81 -6.20
N GLU A 30 -9.11 3.77 -5.39
CA GLU A 30 -8.33 4.98 -5.08
C GLU A 30 -7.05 4.64 -4.30
N TYR A 31 -7.14 3.67 -3.38
CA TYR A 31 -5.97 3.14 -2.66
C TYR A 31 -5.04 2.33 -3.56
N TRP A 32 -5.59 1.61 -4.54
CA TRP A 32 -4.81 0.88 -5.55
C TRP A 32 -3.97 1.82 -6.41
N GLU A 33 -4.55 2.90 -6.92
CA GLU A 33 -3.83 3.89 -7.72
C GLU A 33 -2.78 4.65 -6.90
N LYS A 34 -3.09 5.00 -5.64
CA LYS A 34 -2.11 5.58 -4.70
C LYS A 34 -0.94 4.64 -4.43
N ALA A 35 -1.21 3.36 -4.25
CA ALA A 35 -0.18 2.36 -4.00
C ALA A 35 0.75 2.18 -5.18
N ARG A 36 0.17 2.13 -6.39
CA ARG A 36 0.92 2.08 -7.64
C ARG A 36 1.83 3.29 -7.79
N GLN A 37 1.30 4.50 -7.64
CA GLN A 37 2.10 5.73 -7.76
C GLN A 37 3.21 5.83 -6.72
N GLN A 38 2.97 5.41 -5.47
CA GLN A 38 4.03 5.41 -4.45
C GLN A 38 5.18 4.49 -4.83
N LEU A 39 4.87 3.26 -5.25
CA LEU A 39 5.88 2.28 -5.63
C LEU A 39 6.64 2.68 -6.91
N ASP A 40 5.94 3.32 -7.87
CA ASP A 40 6.52 3.77 -9.14
C ASP A 40 7.42 5.02 -8.98
N ALA A 41 7.08 5.93 -8.05
CA ALA A 41 7.73 7.24 -7.94
C ALA A 41 9.00 7.26 -7.08
N ASP A 42 9.06 6.48 -6.00
CA ASP A 42 10.20 6.38 -5.09
C ASP A 42 9.94 5.13 -4.23
N GLY A 43 10.71 4.04 -4.43
CA GLY A 43 10.44 2.73 -3.83
C GLY A 43 10.02 2.77 -2.35
N PRO A 44 9.19 1.80 -1.90
CA PRO A 44 8.22 1.94 -0.81
C PRO A 44 8.72 2.81 0.35
N SER A 45 8.41 4.11 0.32
CA SER A 45 8.76 5.04 1.39
C SER A 45 7.79 4.85 2.55
N GLU A 46 8.20 3.99 3.48
CA GLU A 46 7.97 4.09 4.93
C GLU A 46 6.52 4.43 5.36
N ALA A 47 5.55 3.57 5.01
CA ALA A 47 4.19 3.64 5.56
C ALA A 47 3.77 2.40 6.38
N ALA A 48 4.71 1.45 6.60
CA ALA A 48 4.50 0.22 7.36
C ALA A 48 5.15 0.23 8.74
N GLU A 49 5.25 1.39 9.39
CA GLU A 49 5.58 1.49 10.81
C GLU A 49 4.54 2.34 11.53
N SER A 50 3.36 1.76 11.81
CA SER A 50 2.65 2.05 13.06
C SER A 50 1.53 1.03 13.27
N ASP A 51 1.55 0.42 14.45
CA ASP A 51 0.53 -0.44 15.08
C ASP A 51 0.58 -1.94 14.73
N GLY A 52 1.19 -2.81 15.54
CA GLY A 52 1.73 -2.58 16.88
C GLY A 52 2.43 -3.81 17.47
N PRO A 53 3.02 -3.72 18.67
CA PRO A 53 3.33 -4.91 19.42
C PRO A 53 2.05 -5.43 20.08
N SER A 54 1.68 -6.65 19.68
CA SER A 54 0.78 -7.54 20.42
C SER A 54 1.12 -7.57 21.92
N LYS A 55 0.15 -7.18 22.76
CA LYS A 55 -0.40 -7.92 23.92
C LYS A 55 -0.94 -7.00 25.01
#